data_AF-A0A3N6BFD3-F1
#
_entry.id   AF-A0A3N6BFD3-F1
#
_cell.length_a   1.000
_cell.length_b   1.000
_cell.length_c   1.000
_cell.angle_alpha   90.00
_cell.angle_beta   90.00
_cell.angle_gamma   90.00
#
_symmetry.space_group_name_H-M   'P 1'
#
loop_
_entity.id
_entity.type
_entity.pdbx_description
1 polymer ?
#
loop_
_entity_poly.entity_id
_entity_poly.type
_entity_poly.pdbx_seq_one_letter_code
_entity_poly.pdbx_strand_id
1 'polypeptide(L)'
;KVSEGEVERMRLWDSCALSGFTRMAGGHNPRKAVHDRRNRRFFRKLAHYNIQRELSVACIGCGRCVNVCHGDVGMPSVVEIIRRSCAEKQER
;
A
#
# COMPACT_ATOMS: atom_id res chain seq x y z
N LYS A 1 9.80 -30.40 3.66
CA LYS A 1 9.74 -30.92 2.27
C LYS A 1 8.57 -31.88 2.25
N VAL A 2 7.53 -31.57 1.47
CA VAL A 2 6.34 -32.41 1.35
C VAL A 2 6.69 -33.63 0.51
N SER A 3 6.35 -34.83 0.96
CA SER A 3 6.58 -36.08 0.22
C SER A 3 5.62 -36.24 -0.96
N GLU A 4 5.95 -37.15 -1.86
CA GLU A 4 5.15 -37.44 -3.06
C GLU A 4 3.75 -37.95 -2.65
N GLY A 5 2.70 -37.24 -3.08
CA GLY A 5 1.31 -37.55 -2.74
C GLY A 5 0.71 -36.75 -1.57
N GLU A 6 1.52 -35.99 -0.83
CA GLU A 6 1.02 -35.12 0.24
C GLU A 6 0.76 -33.68 -0.24
N VAL A 7 -0.27 -33.05 0.32
CA VAL A 7 -0.61 -31.64 0.05
C VAL A 7 -0.46 -30.84 1.34
N GLU A 8 0.38 -29.81 1.30
CA GLU A 8 0.57 -28.91 2.44
C GLU A 8 -0.16 -27.57 2.22
N ARG A 9 -0.94 -27.16 3.23
CA ARG A 9 -1.51 -25.81 3.30
C ARG A 9 -0.54 -24.89 4.05
N MET A 10 -0.03 -23.90 3.34
CA MET A 10 0.87 -22.89 3.91
C MET A 10 0.18 -21.54 4.03
N ARG A 11 0.48 -20.83 5.12
CA ARG A 11 0.05 -19.44 5.34
C ARG A 11 1.27 -18.53 5.25
N LEU A 12 1.17 -17.51 4.42
CA LEU A 12 2.22 -16.52 4.19
C LEU A 12 1.71 -15.14 4.59
N TRP A 13 2.56 -14.34 5.21
CA TRP A 13 2.28 -12.92 5.42
C TRP A 13 2.50 -12.19 4.09
N ASP A 14 1.49 -11.45 3.65
CA ASP A 14 1.56 -10.65 2.43
C ASP A 14 1.21 -9.19 2.72
N SER A 15 1.68 -8.29 1.87
CA SER A 15 1.38 -6.86 1.98
C SER A 15 1.06 -6.28 0.62
N CYS A 16 0.29 -5.18 0.61
CA CYS A 16 -0.08 -4.51 -0.64
C CYS A 16 1.12 -3.94 -1.44
N ALA A 17 2.31 -3.91 -0.86
CA ALA A 17 3.54 -3.52 -1.54
C ALA A 17 4.17 -4.66 -2.36
N LEU A 18 3.84 -5.91 -2.03
CA LEU A 18 4.38 -7.10 -2.68
C LEU A 18 3.53 -7.50 -3.89
N SER A 19 4.16 -8.21 -4.83
CA SER A 19 3.53 -8.62 -6.08
C SER A 19 2.41 -9.64 -5.89
N GLY A 20 2.46 -10.45 -4.81
CA GLY A 20 1.46 -11.46 -4.48
C GLY A 20 0.07 -10.87 -4.25
N PHE A 21 -0.01 -9.73 -3.54
CA PHE A 21 -1.26 -9.17 -3.06
C PHE A 21 -2.30 -8.84 -4.14
N THR A 22 -1.84 -8.49 -5.35
CA THR A 22 -2.71 -8.18 -6.49
C THR A 22 -2.76 -9.28 -7.53
N ARG A 23 -2.05 -10.39 -7.32
CA ARG A 23 -2.02 -11.48 -8.28
C ARG A 23 -3.37 -12.21 -8.26
N MET A 24 -4.01 -12.24 -9.42
CA MET A 24 -5.29 -12.91 -9.63
C MET A 24 -5.09 -14.35 -10.12
N ALA A 25 -6.16 -15.15 -10.04
CA ALA A 25 -6.20 -16.46 -10.68
C ALA A 25 -5.86 -16.34 -12.18
N GLY A 26 -5.12 -17.30 -12.72
CA GLY A 26 -4.60 -17.23 -14.10
C GLY A 26 -3.29 -16.42 -14.24
N GLY A 27 -2.70 -15.96 -13.14
CA GLY A 27 -1.38 -15.32 -13.15
C GLY A 27 -1.37 -13.85 -13.57
N HIS A 28 -2.52 -13.28 -13.93
CA HIS A 28 -2.65 -11.86 -14.23
C HIS A 28 -2.37 -11.01 -12.99
N ASN A 29 -1.65 -9.89 -13.17
CA ASN A 29 -1.38 -8.94 -12.10
C ASN A 29 -1.54 -7.50 -12.61
N PRO A 30 -2.61 -6.78 -12.22
CA PRO A 30 -2.87 -5.43 -12.69
C PRO A 30 -1.87 -4.39 -12.15
N ARG A 31 -1.05 -4.76 -11.15
CA ARG A 31 -0.01 -3.87 -10.58
C ARG A 31 1.35 -4.54 -10.61
N LYS A 32 1.83 -4.82 -11.83
CA LYS A 32 3.12 -5.45 -12.08
C LYS A 32 4.30 -4.55 -11.69
N ALA A 33 4.19 -3.24 -11.89
CA ALA A 33 5.25 -2.30 -11.55
C ALA A 33 5.33 -2.03 -10.04
N VAL A 34 6.54 -1.81 -9.51
CA VAL A 34 6.78 -1.54 -8.08
C VAL A 34 6.09 -0.25 -7.65
N HIS A 35 6.16 0.79 -8.48
CA HIS A 35 5.56 2.09 -8.18
C HIS A 35 4.03 2.01 -8.08
N ASP A 36 3.35 1.25 -8.96
CA ASP A 36 1.90 1.07 -8.89
C ASP A 36 1.43 0.44 -7.58
N ARG A 37 2.18 -0.57 -7.09
CA ARG A 37 1.91 -1.19 -5.79
C ARG A 37 2.14 -0.22 -4.65
N ARG A 38 3.23 0.56 -4.71
CA ARG A 38 3.55 1.55 -3.68
C ARG A 38 2.49 2.67 -3.64
N ASN A 39 2.09 3.16 -4.80
CA ASN A 39 1.03 4.16 -4.97
C ASN A 39 -0.28 3.72 -4.30
N ARG A 40 -0.63 2.43 -4.38
CA ARG A 40 -1.82 1.89 -3.69
C ARG A 40 -1.81 2.17 -2.18
N ARG A 41 -0.65 2.12 -1.52
CA ARG A 41 -0.54 2.40 -0.08
C ARG A 41 -0.90 3.86 0.23
N PHE A 42 -0.35 4.80 -0.53
CA PHE A 42 -0.58 6.22 -0.33
C PHE A 42 -2.00 6.63 -0.72
N PHE A 43 -2.45 6.22 -1.91
CA PHE A 43 -3.72 6.65 -2.45
C PHE A 43 -4.92 5.97 -1.80
N ARG A 44 -4.82 4.70 -1.38
CA ARG A 44 -5.98 3.95 -0.88
C ARG A 44 -5.96 3.68 0.62
N LYS A 45 -4.80 3.69 1.29
CA LYS A 45 -4.72 3.36 2.73
C LYS A 45 -4.32 4.52 3.63
N LEU A 46 -3.45 5.43 3.17
CA LEU A 46 -2.84 6.42 4.08
C LEU A 46 -3.42 7.84 3.99
N ALA A 47 -3.71 8.34 2.79
CA ALA A 47 -4.00 9.76 2.64
C ALA A 47 -5.14 10.03 1.65
N HIS A 48 -4.85 9.99 0.35
CA HIS A 48 -5.71 10.59 -0.67
C HIS A 48 -7.18 10.16 -0.59
N TYR A 49 -7.47 8.85 -0.53
CA TYR A 49 -8.84 8.35 -0.46
C TYR A 49 -9.57 8.78 0.82
N ASN A 50 -8.91 8.69 1.97
CA ASN A 50 -9.52 9.05 3.25
C ASN A 50 -9.84 10.54 3.31
N ILE A 51 -8.94 11.39 2.81
CA ILE A 51 -9.13 12.84 2.78
C ILE A 51 -10.24 13.23 1.80
N GLN A 52 -10.19 12.72 0.56
CA GLN A 52 -11.06 13.17 -0.53
C GLN A 52 -12.46 12.56 -0.51
N ARG A 53 -12.63 11.35 0.05
CA ARG A 53 -13.91 10.62 0.00
C ARG A 53 -14.52 10.33 1.36
N GLU A 54 -13.70 10.01 2.36
CA GLU A 54 -14.20 9.71 3.71
C GLU A 54 -14.18 10.92 4.64
N LEU A 55 -13.62 12.06 4.19
CA LEU A 55 -13.42 13.27 4.99
C LEU A 55 -12.72 12.98 6.33
N SER A 56 -11.81 11.99 6.32
CA SER A 56 -11.14 11.44 7.50
C SER A 56 -9.62 11.46 7.34
N VAL A 57 -8.92 11.43 8.48
CA VAL A 57 -7.45 11.42 8.51
C VAL A 57 -6.96 10.05 8.99
N ALA A 58 -6.39 9.25 8.09
CA ALA A 58 -5.78 7.98 8.46
C ALA A 58 -4.35 8.11 9.02
N CYS A 59 -3.57 9.10 8.56
CA CYS A 59 -2.22 9.33 9.03
C CYS A 59 -2.16 10.41 10.11
N ILE A 60 -1.90 10.01 11.34
CA ILE A 60 -1.74 10.90 12.51
C ILE A 60 -0.28 11.15 12.91
N GLY A 61 0.70 10.69 12.12
CA GLY A 61 2.13 10.85 12.45
C GLY A 61 2.73 9.78 13.37
N CYS A 62 2.07 8.63 13.55
CA CYS A 62 2.53 7.56 14.45
C CYS A 62 3.86 6.86 14.08
N GLY A 63 4.53 7.23 12.98
CA GLY A 63 5.84 6.68 12.58
C GLY A 63 5.88 5.21 12.13
N ARG A 64 4.84 4.41 12.37
CA ARG A 64 4.80 2.95 12.04
C ARG A 64 5.11 2.62 10.59
N CYS A 65 4.91 3.56 9.66
CA CYS A 65 5.23 3.38 8.26
C CYS A 65 6.73 3.30 7.98
N VAL A 66 7.57 3.98 8.78
CA VAL A 66 9.04 3.98 8.66
C VAL A 66 9.59 2.61 9.00
N ASN A 67 9.16 2.04 10.13
CA ASN A 67 9.66 0.74 10.61
C ASN A 67 9.34 -0.43 9.66
N VAL A 68 8.24 -0.36 8.90
CA VAL A 68 7.83 -1.41 7.97
C VAL A 68 8.27 -1.15 6.52
N CYS A 69 9.05 -0.10 6.29
CA CYS A 69 9.44 0.31 4.96
C CYS A 69 10.51 -0.63 4.38
N HIS A 70 10.26 -1.22 3.22
CA HIS A 70 11.22 -2.12 2.55
C HIS A 70 12.44 -1.44 1.92
N GLY A 71 12.47 -0.12 1.80
CA GLY A 71 13.52 0.59 1.04
C GLY A 71 13.65 2.05 1.40
N ASP A 72 13.36 2.39 2.66
CA ASP A 72 13.54 3.72 3.26
C ASP A 72 13.11 4.93 2.41
N VAL A 73 11.93 4.84 1.79
CA VAL A 73 11.44 5.87 0.85
C VAL A 73 10.95 7.17 1.51
N GLY A 74 11.10 7.36 2.82
CA GLY A 74 10.56 8.52 3.52
C GLY A 74 9.02 8.63 3.42
N MET A 75 8.29 7.57 3.80
CA MET A 75 6.82 7.53 3.71
C MET A 75 6.08 8.71 4.37
N PRO A 76 6.51 9.27 5.51
CA PRO A 76 5.85 10.43 6.11
C PRO A 76 5.82 11.65 5.17
N SER A 77 6.94 11.96 4.53
CA SER A 77 7.08 13.11 3.63
C SER A 77 6.16 12.99 2.42
N VAL A 78 6.00 11.79 1.86
CA VAL A 78 5.06 11.56 0.75
C VAL A 78 3.61 11.81 1.18
N VAL A 79 3.24 11.41 2.40
CA VAL A 79 1.89 11.66 2.93
C VAL A 79 1.65 13.15 3.14
N GLU A 80 2.64 13.89 3.64
CA GLU A 80 2.57 15.34 3.80
C GLU A 80 2.32 16.05 2.46
N ILE A 81 3.08 15.68 1.41
CA ILE A 81 2.89 16.21 0.05
C ILE A 81 1.45 15.97 -0.42
N ILE A 82 0.94 14.74 -0.25
CA ILE A 82 -0.43 14.41 -0.68
C ILE A 82 -1.48 15.23 0.09
N ARG A 83 -1.29 15.44 1.40
CA ARG A 83 -2.21 16.26 2.21
C ARG A 83 -2.25 17.69 1.70
N ARG A 84 -1.09 18.28 1.44
CA ARG A 84 -0.97 19.63 0.89
C ARG A 84 -1.65 19.74 -0.47
N SER A 85 -1.38 18.81 -1.39
CA SER A 85 -2.02 18.80 -2.71
C SER A 85 -3.53 18.56 -2.66
N CYS A 86 -4.04 17.86 -1.66
CA CYS A 86 -5.48 17.70 -1.45
C CYS A 86 -6.13 18.99 -0.93
N ALA A 87 -5.47 19.72 -0.03
CA ALA A 87 -5.95 21.01 0.49
C ALA A 87 -5.98 22.08 -0.61
N GLU A 88 -4.90 22.20 -1.40
CA GLU A 88 -4.82 23.14 -2.53
C GLU A 88 -5.92 22.91 -3.59
N LYS A 89 -6.39 21.66 -3.75
CA LYS A 89 -7.50 21.32 -4.66
C LYS A 89 -8.88 21.65 -4.11
N GLN A 90 -9.04 21.76 -2.80
CA GLN A 90 -10.33 22.11 -2.16
C GLN A 90 -10.57 23.61 -2.15
N GLU A 91 -9.51 24.41 -2.22
CA GLU A 91 -9.57 25.88 -2.28
C GLU A 91 -9.78 26.43 -3.70
N ARG A 92 -9.69 25.56 -4.71
CA ARG A 92 -9.87 25.84 -6.13
C ARG A 92 -11.27 25.46 -6.59
#